data_AF-A0A2M7WUD4-F1
#
_entry.id   AF-A0A2M7WUD4-F1
#
_cell.length_a   1.000
_cell.length_b   1.000
_cell.length_c   1.000
_cell.angle_alpha   90.00
_cell.angle_beta   90.00
_cell.angle_gamma   90.00
#
_symmetry.space_group_name_H-M   'P 1'
#
loop_
_entity.id
_entity.type
_entity.pdbx_description
1 polymer ?
#
loop_
_entity_poly.entity_id
_entity_poly.type
_entity_poly.pdbx_seq_one_letter_code
_entity_poly.pdbx_strand_id
1 'polypeptide(L)'
;MNHTHYRQVFLAALVATCTHGVALAEDAGGPVIDVTGSAITDTQAPHCEIIAQEQLKSMAPATSDTASLLQNTPGLNLQGGGGVSSLPVVHGMADDRLRIKVDGMDLISACGNHMNPALSYVDPSNVGSAAVFAGIT
;
A
#
# COMPACT_ATOMS: atom_id res chain seq x y z
N MET A 1 23.26 64.79 27.58
CA MET A 1 22.18 64.26 26.73
C MET A 1 22.37 62.76 26.40
N ASN A 2 22.96 61.93 27.28
CA ASN A 2 23.41 60.57 26.91
C ASN A 2 22.86 59.41 27.79
N HIS A 3 22.14 59.69 28.89
CA HIS A 3 21.65 58.64 29.80
C HIS A 3 20.30 58.03 29.38
N THR A 4 19.51 58.74 28.59
CA THR A 4 18.18 58.29 28.14
C THR A 4 18.26 57.20 27.07
N HIS A 5 19.26 57.30 26.18
CA HIS A 5 19.51 56.29 25.13
C HIS A 5 20.03 54.97 25.71
N TYR A 6 20.87 55.02 26.76
CA TYR A 6 21.40 53.81 27.40
C TYR A 6 20.30 53.00 28.12
N ARG A 7 19.32 53.68 28.72
CA ARG A 7 18.13 53.05 29.33
C ARG A 7 17.22 52.39 28.30
N GLN A 8 17.05 53.00 27.13
CA GLN A 8 16.22 52.44 26.06
C GLN A 8 16.85 51.22 25.41
N VAL A 9 18.18 51.21 25.23
CA VAL A 9 18.92 50.04 24.73
C VAL A 9 18.89 48.89 25.75
N PHE A 10 19.02 49.18 27.04
CA PHE A 10 18.92 48.15 28.08
C PHE A 10 17.53 47.53 28.18
N LEU A 11 16.46 48.32 28.05
CA LEU A 11 15.09 47.78 28.03
C LEU A 11 14.81 46.93 26.79
N ALA A 12 15.32 47.33 25.61
CA ALA A 12 15.13 46.58 24.38
C ALA A 12 15.85 45.21 24.42
N ALA A 13 17.04 45.15 25.01
CA ALA A 13 17.78 43.89 25.17
C ALA A 13 17.08 42.91 26.13
N LEU A 14 16.43 43.41 27.18
CA LEU A 14 15.75 42.58 28.19
C LEU A 14 14.43 41.98 27.66
N VAL A 15 13.74 42.66 26.74
CA VAL A 15 12.52 42.12 26.09
C VAL A 15 12.86 41.03 25.06
N ALA A 16 13.98 41.17 24.33
CA ALA A 16 14.39 40.20 23.31
C ALA A 16 14.83 38.83 23.89
N THR A 17 15.28 38.80 25.15
CA THR A 17 15.65 37.53 25.81
C THR A 17 14.45 36.73 26.32
N CYS A 18 13.32 37.38 26.59
CA CYS A 18 12.13 36.74 27.18
C CYS A 18 11.25 35.96 26.19
N THR A 19 11.50 36.05 24.88
CA THR A 19 10.69 35.37 23.85
C THR A 19 11.17 33.96 23.51
N HIS A 20 12.27 33.48 24.12
CA HIS A 20 12.75 32.12 23.93
C HIS A 20 12.02 31.19 24.88
N GLY A 21 10.82 30.77 24.49
CA GLY A 21 10.09 29.71 25.17
C GLY A 21 10.92 28.42 25.19
N VAL A 22 11.07 27.82 26.35
CA VAL A 22 11.59 26.45 26.49
C VAL A 22 10.49 25.49 26.06
N ALA A 23 10.67 24.83 24.90
CA ALA A 23 9.82 23.74 24.48
C ALA A 23 10.17 22.50 25.31
N LEU A 24 9.36 22.17 26.30
CA LEU A 24 9.48 20.90 27.00
C LEU A 24 8.63 19.90 26.23
N ALA A 25 9.28 18.99 25.50
CA ALA A 25 8.60 17.83 24.97
C ALA A 25 8.31 16.89 26.15
N GLU A 26 7.05 16.82 26.56
CA GLU A 26 6.60 15.74 27.43
C GLU A 26 6.62 14.44 26.62
N ASP A 27 7.66 13.63 26.79
CA ASP A 27 7.62 12.23 26.36
C ASP A 27 6.77 11.48 27.38
N ALA A 28 5.46 11.75 27.35
CA ALA A 28 4.46 10.93 28.01
C ALA A 28 4.41 9.63 27.21
N GLY A 29 5.38 8.76 27.47
CA GLY A 29 5.51 7.44 26.86
C GLY A 29 4.15 6.75 26.90
N GLY A 30 3.51 6.69 25.73
CA GLY A 30 2.22 6.05 25.57
C GLY A 30 2.29 4.59 26.03
N PRO A 31 1.15 3.93 26.26
CA PRO A 31 1.15 2.53 26.67
C PRO A 31 1.97 1.71 25.67
N VAL A 32 3.02 1.04 26.16
CA VAL A 32 3.82 0.11 25.38
C VAL A 32 2.94 -1.09 25.08
N ILE A 33 2.49 -1.20 23.82
CA ILE A 33 1.78 -2.37 23.32
C ILE A 33 2.83 -3.41 22.93
N ASP A 34 2.96 -4.48 23.72
CA ASP A 34 3.77 -5.64 23.35
C ASP A 34 2.91 -6.61 22.52
N VAL A 35 3.25 -6.77 21.24
CA VAL A 35 2.52 -7.66 20.32
C VAL A 35 3.17 -9.04 20.38
N THR A 36 2.75 -9.86 21.35
CA THR A 36 3.18 -11.25 21.44
C THR A 36 2.32 -12.13 20.54
N GLY A 37 2.79 -12.40 19.33
CA GLY A 37 2.16 -13.33 18.39
C GLY A 37 3.10 -13.69 17.26
N SER A 38 3.01 -14.92 16.75
CA SER A 38 3.71 -15.30 15.52
C SER A 38 3.18 -14.46 14.35
N ALA A 39 4.08 -14.05 13.45
CA ALA A 39 3.69 -13.32 12.25
C ALA A 39 2.61 -14.10 11.48
N ILE A 40 1.53 -13.41 11.10
CA ILE A 40 0.48 -14.00 10.26
C ILE A 40 1.13 -14.33 8.92
N THR A 41 1.19 -15.61 8.59
CA THR A 41 1.60 -16.07 7.25
C THR A 41 0.43 -15.92 6.30
N ASP A 42 0.66 -15.67 5.01
CA ASP A 42 -0.39 -15.43 4.00
C ASP A 42 -1.53 -16.46 4.04
N THR A 43 -1.22 -17.73 4.31
CA THR A 43 -2.20 -18.83 4.47
C THR A 43 -3.19 -18.67 5.62
N GLN A 44 -2.90 -17.77 6.56
CA GLN A 44 -3.66 -17.58 7.79
C GLN A 44 -4.34 -16.22 7.86
N ALA A 45 -4.22 -15.41 6.80
CA ALA A 45 -4.88 -14.13 6.72
C ALA A 45 -6.40 -14.32 6.52
N PRO A 46 -7.25 -13.57 7.25
CA PRO A 46 -8.69 -13.63 7.04
C PRO A 46 -9.02 -13.15 5.62
N HIS A 47 -9.99 -13.80 4.99
CA HIS A 47 -10.44 -13.48 3.62
C HIS A 47 -9.32 -13.56 2.56
N CYS A 48 -8.35 -14.46 2.78
CA CYS A 48 -7.36 -14.85 1.80
C CYS A 48 -7.82 -16.09 1.04
N GLU A 49 -7.77 -16.03 -0.29
CA GLU A 49 -7.88 -17.20 -1.14
C GLU A 49 -6.52 -17.49 -1.76
N ILE A 50 -6.00 -18.70 -1.53
CA ILE A 50 -4.82 -19.21 -2.20
C ILE A 50 -5.28 -20.07 -3.36
N ILE A 51 -4.81 -19.73 -4.55
CA ILE A 51 -5.09 -20.51 -5.76
C ILE A 51 -4.06 -21.64 -5.82
N ALA A 52 -4.53 -22.88 -5.86
CA ALA A 52 -3.65 -24.04 -5.88
C ALA A 52 -2.81 -24.07 -7.16
N GLN A 53 -1.57 -24.52 -7.06
CA GLN A 53 -0.64 -24.57 -8.19
C GLN A 53 -1.18 -25.43 -9.34
N GLU A 54 -1.88 -26.52 -9.02
CA GLU A 54 -2.52 -27.40 -10.01
C GLU A 54 -3.61 -26.65 -10.80
N GLN A 55 -4.38 -25.78 -10.13
CA GLN A 55 -5.40 -24.95 -10.79
C GLN A 55 -4.73 -23.96 -11.74
N LEU A 56 -3.70 -23.23 -11.27
CA LEU A 56 -2.93 -22.30 -12.11
C LEU A 56 -2.34 -22.99 -13.35
N LYS A 57 -1.70 -24.15 -13.16
CA LYS A 57 -1.12 -24.93 -14.26
C LYS A 57 -2.17 -25.40 -15.27
N SER A 58 -3.39 -25.72 -14.82
CA SER A 58 -4.47 -26.13 -15.71
C SER A 58 -5.07 -24.98 -16.52
N MET A 59 -5.05 -23.76 -15.96
CA MET A 59 -5.63 -22.56 -16.58
C MET A 59 -4.66 -21.81 -17.48
N ALA A 60 -3.36 -21.79 -17.14
CA ALA A 60 -2.35 -20.99 -17.82
C ALA A 60 -2.27 -21.21 -19.35
N PRO A 61 -2.36 -22.43 -19.90
CA PRO A 61 -2.30 -22.63 -21.35
C PRO A 61 -3.50 -22.05 -22.13
N ALA A 62 -4.61 -21.75 -21.44
CA ALA A 62 -5.84 -21.29 -22.07
C ALA A 62 -5.94 -19.76 -22.18
N THR A 63 -4.95 -19.01 -21.69
CA THR A 63 -5.02 -17.55 -21.60
C THR A 63 -3.67 -16.90 -21.89
N SER A 64 -3.70 -15.68 -22.40
CA SER A 64 -2.55 -14.76 -22.45
C SER A 64 -2.70 -13.61 -21.46
N ASP A 65 -3.77 -13.61 -20.67
CA ASP A 65 -4.11 -12.60 -19.68
C ASP A 65 -3.96 -13.18 -18.28
N THR A 66 -2.94 -12.73 -17.55
CA THR A 66 -2.63 -13.25 -16.22
C THR A 66 -3.73 -12.96 -15.20
N ALA A 67 -4.47 -11.87 -15.36
CA ALA A 67 -5.58 -11.57 -14.46
C ALA A 67 -6.70 -12.62 -14.55
N SER A 68 -6.84 -13.30 -15.70
CA SER A 68 -7.82 -14.37 -15.87
C SER A 68 -7.55 -15.60 -15.00
N LEU A 69 -6.32 -15.78 -14.51
CA LEU A 69 -6.02 -16.84 -13.53
C LEU A 69 -6.77 -16.65 -12.20
N LEU A 70 -7.21 -15.42 -11.90
CA LEU A 70 -7.92 -15.07 -10.67
C LEU A 70 -9.45 -15.13 -10.82
N GLN A 71 -9.97 -15.40 -12.02
CA GLN A 71 -11.40 -15.21 -12.35
C GLN A 71 -12.38 -16.03 -11.50
N ASN A 72 -11.90 -17.12 -10.87
CA ASN A 72 -12.73 -18.01 -10.05
C ASN A 72 -12.74 -17.60 -8.57
N THR A 73 -12.06 -16.51 -8.20
CA THR A 73 -12.00 -16.01 -6.84
C THR A 73 -13.29 -15.29 -6.45
N PRO A 74 -13.97 -15.67 -5.35
CA PRO A 74 -15.16 -14.97 -4.87
C PRO A 74 -14.91 -13.49 -4.60
N GLY A 75 -15.84 -12.64 -5.02
CA GLY A 75 -15.73 -11.19 -4.84
C GLY A 75 -14.78 -10.49 -5.81
N LEU A 76 -14.10 -11.24 -6.69
CA LEU A 76 -13.26 -10.72 -7.76
C LEU A 76 -14.01 -10.76 -9.10
N ASN A 77 -13.85 -9.71 -9.88
CA ASN A 77 -14.29 -9.61 -11.27
C ASN A 77 -13.14 -9.05 -12.13
N LEU A 78 -13.22 -9.22 -13.44
CA LEU A 78 -12.23 -8.73 -14.39
C LEU A 78 -12.89 -7.74 -15.36
N GLN A 79 -12.33 -6.54 -15.42
CA GLN A 79 -12.67 -5.56 -16.44
C GLN A 79 -11.73 -5.75 -17.63
N GLY A 80 -12.26 -6.22 -18.76
CA GLY A 80 -11.46 -6.49 -19.96
C GLY A 80 -10.85 -5.22 -20.57
N GLY A 81 -9.54 -5.24 -20.79
CA GLY A 81 -8.78 -4.22 -21.55
C GLY A 81 -8.26 -4.73 -22.90
N GLY A 82 -8.75 -5.88 -23.36
CA GLY A 82 -8.22 -6.64 -24.51
C GLY A 82 -7.88 -8.07 -24.10
N GLY A 83 -7.03 -8.75 -24.89
CA GLY A 83 -6.69 -10.17 -24.66
C GLY A 83 -5.56 -10.43 -23.65
N VAL A 84 -4.91 -9.39 -23.11
CA VAL A 84 -3.73 -9.49 -22.21
C VAL A 84 -3.74 -8.49 -21.05
N SER A 85 -4.75 -7.60 -21.00
CA SER A 85 -4.75 -6.41 -20.15
C SER A 85 -6.04 -6.30 -19.33
N SER A 86 -6.54 -7.40 -18.76
CA SER A 86 -7.69 -7.26 -17.87
C SER A 86 -7.27 -6.65 -16.54
N LEU A 87 -8.13 -5.78 -16.02
CA LEU A 87 -7.99 -5.12 -14.73
C LEU A 87 -8.77 -5.91 -13.68
N PRO A 88 -8.13 -6.43 -12.61
CA PRO A 88 -8.84 -7.05 -11.52
C PRO A 88 -9.65 -6.02 -10.74
N VAL A 89 -10.84 -6.43 -10.29
CA VAL A 89 -11.77 -5.65 -9.49
C VAL A 89 -12.20 -6.50 -8.31
N VAL A 90 -11.81 -6.12 -7.10
CA VAL A 90 -12.16 -6.83 -5.86
C VAL A 90 -13.17 -5.98 -5.10
N HIS A 91 -14.38 -6.51 -4.88
CA HIS A 91 -15.47 -5.80 -4.18
C HIS A 91 -15.73 -4.37 -4.73
N GLY A 92 -15.61 -4.19 -6.05
CA GLY A 92 -15.79 -2.89 -6.72
C GLY A 92 -14.58 -1.95 -6.66
N MET A 93 -13.52 -2.31 -5.93
CA MET A 93 -12.23 -1.64 -5.94
C MET A 93 -11.38 -2.18 -7.09
N ALA A 94 -10.79 -1.27 -7.86
CA ALA A 94 -10.02 -1.59 -9.05
C ALA A 94 -8.79 -0.69 -9.12
N ASP A 95 -7.86 -1.07 -9.98
CA ASP A 95 -6.71 -0.25 -10.36
C ASP A 95 -5.78 0.06 -9.17
N ASP A 96 -5.22 1.27 -9.07
CA ASP A 96 -4.36 1.73 -7.98
C ASP A 96 -4.99 1.64 -6.57
N ARG A 97 -6.28 1.31 -6.46
CA ARG A 97 -6.94 0.98 -5.18
C ARG A 97 -6.63 -0.44 -4.72
N LEU A 98 -6.15 -1.30 -5.61
CA LEU A 98 -5.69 -2.65 -5.31
C LEU A 98 -4.17 -2.64 -5.16
N ARG A 99 -3.68 -3.23 -4.07
CA ARG A 99 -2.25 -3.47 -3.90
C ARG A 99 -1.89 -4.79 -4.58
N ILE A 100 -1.31 -4.70 -5.77
CA ILE A 100 -0.86 -5.86 -6.53
C ILE A 100 0.63 -6.06 -6.30
N LYS A 101 1.01 -7.29 -5.94
CA LYS A 101 2.40 -7.69 -5.76
C LYS A 101 2.79 -8.80 -6.72
N VAL A 102 3.98 -8.67 -7.29
CA VAL A 102 4.65 -9.74 -8.05
C VAL A 102 6.01 -9.96 -7.42
N ASP A 103 6.24 -11.19 -6.95
CA ASP A 103 7.47 -11.58 -6.24
C ASP A 103 7.85 -10.62 -5.09
N GLY A 104 6.84 -10.11 -4.38
CA GLY A 104 7.00 -9.18 -3.26
C GLY A 104 7.14 -7.71 -3.64
N MET A 105 7.28 -7.37 -4.92
CA MET A 105 7.34 -5.99 -5.41
C MET A 105 5.95 -5.45 -5.70
N ASP A 106 5.65 -4.26 -5.22
CA ASP A 106 4.39 -3.56 -5.53
C ASP A 106 4.43 -3.08 -7.00
N LEU A 107 3.42 -3.45 -7.78
CA LEU A 107 3.27 -3.06 -9.17
C LEU A 107 1.98 -2.26 -9.37
N ILE A 108 2.08 -1.20 -10.17
CA ILE A 108 0.97 -0.35 -10.60
C ILE A 108 1.01 -0.18 -12.12
N SER A 109 -0.05 0.39 -12.68
CA SER A 109 -0.09 0.74 -14.10
C SER A 109 0.99 1.80 -14.41
N ALA A 110 1.80 1.56 -15.44
CA ALA A 110 2.85 2.52 -15.81
C ALA A 110 2.30 3.70 -16.63
N CYS A 111 1.13 3.55 -17.25
CA CYS A 111 0.45 4.61 -17.98
C CYS A 111 -0.79 5.07 -17.22
N GLY A 112 -1.00 6.38 -17.14
CA GLY A 112 -2.18 6.96 -16.46
C GLY A 112 -3.52 6.72 -17.15
N ASN A 113 -3.54 6.00 -18.29
CA ASN A 113 -4.77 5.53 -18.92
C ASN A 113 -5.09 4.07 -18.57
N HIS A 114 -4.27 3.42 -17.73
CA HIS A 114 -4.50 2.10 -17.14
C HIS A 114 -4.74 0.97 -18.17
N MET A 115 -4.25 1.14 -19.40
CA MET A 115 -4.28 0.11 -20.45
C MET A 115 -3.23 -1.00 -20.24
N ASN A 116 -2.28 -0.76 -19.34
CA ASN A 116 -1.18 -1.65 -18.98
C ASN A 116 -1.24 -1.99 -17.49
N PRO A 117 -2.31 -2.70 -17.05
CA PRO A 117 -2.46 -3.07 -15.65
C PRO A 117 -1.28 -3.89 -15.16
N ALA A 118 -1.02 -3.88 -13.86
CA ALA A 118 0.13 -4.56 -13.26
C ALA A 118 0.34 -6.02 -13.74
N LEU A 119 -0.74 -6.79 -13.91
CA LEU A 119 -0.67 -8.19 -14.33
C LEU A 119 -0.41 -8.37 -15.84
N SER A 120 -0.54 -7.32 -16.66
CA SER A 120 -0.25 -7.41 -18.11
C SER A 120 1.23 -7.62 -18.44
N TYR A 121 2.12 -7.42 -17.46
CA TYR A 121 3.56 -7.67 -17.61
C TYR A 121 3.99 -9.08 -17.23
N VAL A 122 3.06 -9.90 -16.71
CA VAL A 122 3.34 -11.25 -16.26
C VAL A 122 2.77 -12.22 -17.28
N ASP A 123 3.57 -13.20 -17.70
CA ASP A 123 3.08 -14.32 -18.51
C ASP A 123 2.32 -15.31 -17.60
N PRO A 124 1.09 -15.73 -17.95
CA PRO A 124 0.32 -16.68 -17.14
C PRO A 124 1.07 -17.98 -16.83
N SER A 125 1.93 -18.45 -17.74
CA SER A 125 2.72 -19.66 -17.57
C SER A 125 3.85 -19.54 -16.54
N ASN A 126 4.25 -18.32 -16.18
CA ASN A 126 5.27 -18.04 -15.17
C ASN A 126 4.70 -17.90 -13.76
N VAL A 127 3.38 -17.97 -13.59
CA VAL A 127 2.73 -17.84 -12.27
C VAL A 127 2.79 -19.16 -11.52
N GLY A 128 3.73 -19.28 -10.56
CA GLY A 128 3.89 -20.48 -9.72
C GLY A 128 2.89 -20.58 -8.56
N SER A 129 2.40 -19.44 -8.07
CA SER A 129 1.44 -19.31 -6.96
C SER A 129 0.74 -17.95 -7.04
N ALA A 130 -0.51 -17.89 -6.56
CA ALA A 130 -1.27 -16.64 -6.46
C ALA A 130 -2.12 -16.66 -5.17
N ALA A 131 -2.24 -15.49 -4.55
CA ALA A 131 -3.09 -15.27 -3.40
C ALA A 131 -3.87 -13.96 -3.57
N VAL A 132 -5.14 -13.97 -3.20
CA VAL A 132 -6.03 -12.80 -3.24
C VAL A 132 -6.50 -12.50 -1.83
N PHE A 133 -6.29 -11.27 -1.39
CA PHE A 133 -6.73 -10.78 -0.08
C PHE A 133 -7.88 -9.80 -0.30
N ALA A 134 -9.11 -10.23 -0.04
CA ALA A 134 -10.31 -9.44 -0.37
C ALA A 134 -10.72 -8.41 0.71
N GLY A 135 -9.85 -8.17 1.70
CA GLY A 135 -10.06 -7.21 2.79
C GLY A 135 -10.90 -7.78 3.93
N ILE A 136 -11.09 -6.96 4.98
CA ILE A 136 -12.00 -7.27 6.09
C ILE A 136 -13.44 -6.92 5.68
N THR A 137 -14.38 -7.85 5.90
CA THR A 137 -15.83 -7.60 5.76
C THR A 137 -16.47 -7.28 7.10
#